data_AF-A0A2D0PTC1-F1
#
_entry.id   AF-A0A2D0PTC1-F1
#
_cell.length_a   1.000
_cell.length_b   1.000
_cell.length_c   1.000
_cell.angle_alpha   90.00
_cell.angle_beta   90.00
_cell.angle_gamma   90.00
#
_symmetry.space_group_name_H-M   'P 1'
#
loop_
_entity.id
_entity.type
_entity.pdbx_description
1 polymer ?
#
loop_
_entity_poly.entity_id
_entity_poly.type
_entity_poly.pdbx_seq_one_letter_code
_entity_poly.pdbx_strand_id
1 'polypeptide(L)'
;MADITDSSIQTEEAMVYCKLCLSDCPAAETSTLCSCNCVFCTQCLRQYVQLAIRDGAGTPITCPDVACKHPGALLDSEIASFASDDQVKFYQRLKFERGVQLNPCKAWCPVLECQAVCSVNPATKDKPMPIPCPTCHGVFCFACKEPWEDGHSCQQHQALVVLPANDSALASVDPDPVIKQCPKCGVYIERNQGCAQMLCKSCKHTFCWYCLQNLDGDIFLRHYDKGPCRNKLGHSRASVMWNRTQVAGILVGMSIIVVVTSPLLLLASPCILCCMCKPWHKKNEKKKKKKPTKETKPTDLAA
;
A
#
# COMPACT_ATOMS: atom_id res chain seq x y z
N MET A 1 -45.40 18.84 -44.84
CA MET A 1 -45.08 19.04 -43.41
C MET A 1 -44.68 17.68 -42.87
N ALA A 2 -43.36 17.48 -42.74
CA ALA A 2 -42.77 16.28 -42.18
C ALA A 2 -42.38 16.63 -40.75
N ASP A 3 -42.95 15.92 -39.78
CA ASP A 3 -42.49 15.97 -38.39
C ASP A 3 -41.63 14.73 -38.13
N ILE A 4 -40.33 14.97 -37.94
CA ILE A 4 -39.32 14.04 -37.43
C ILE A 4 -38.78 14.69 -36.16
N THR A 5 -39.12 14.13 -35.00
CA THR A 5 -38.42 14.12 -33.70
C THR A 5 -39.31 13.23 -32.82
N ASP A 6 -38.87 12.33 -31.94
CA ASP A 6 -37.69 12.22 -31.12
C ASP A 6 -37.65 10.73 -30.70
N SER A 7 -36.52 10.07 -30.83
CA SER A 7 -36.32 8.71 -30.31
C SER A 7 -35.06 8.74 -29.47
N SER A 8 -35.25 9.10 -28.21
CA SER A 8 -34.22 9.11 -27.19
C SER A 8 -33.68 7.69 -26.99
N ILE A 9 -32.50 7.41 -27.52
CA ILE A 9 -31.74 6.21 -27.25
C ILE A 9 -31.21 6.34 -25.81
N GLN A 10 -31.80 5.61 -24.88
CA GLN A 10 -31.22 5.43 -23.55
C GLN A 10 -30.01 4.51 -23.67
N THR A 11 -28.81 5.08 -23.72
CA THR A 11 -27.58 4.31 -23.59
C THR A 11 -27.50 3.85 -22.13
N GLU A 12 -27.72 2.56 -21.87
CA GLU A 12 -27.44 1.97 -20.55
C GLU A 12 -25.93 2.11 -20.29
N GLU A 13 -25.54 3.04 -19.44
CA GLU A 13 -24.14 3.25 -19.08
C GLU A 13 -23.67 2.07 -18.22
N ALA A 14 -22.70 1.30 -18.73
CA ALA A 14 -22.08 0.23 -17.98
C ALA A 14 -21.44 0.79 -16.70
N MET A 15 -21.78 0.21 -15.54
CA MET A 15 -21.22 0.56 -14.24
C MET A 15 -20.18 -0.48 -13.81
N VAL A 16 -19.12 -0.01 -13.14
CA VAL A 16 -18.02 -0.84 -12.64
C VAL A 16 -17.78 -0.54 -11.16
N TYR A 17 -17.77 -1.57 -10.34
CA TYR A 17 -17.48 -1.45 -8.92
C TYR A 17 -15.98 -1.25 -8.65
N CYS A 18 -15.61 -0.10 -8.08
CA CYS A 18 -14.24 0.22 -7.74
C CYS A 18 -13.87 -0.23 -6.32
N LYS A 19 -12.87 -1.11 -6.19
CA LYS A 19 -12.41 -1.66 -4.89
C LYS A 19 -11.64 -0.68 -4.00
N LEU A 20 -11.23 0.49 -4.53
CA LEU A 20 -10.50 1.50 -3.75
C LEU A 20 -11.42 2.48 -3.04
N CYS A 21 -12.46 2.97 -3.72
CA CYS A 21 -13.48 3.85 -3.13
C CYS A 21 -14.72 3.10 -2.65
N LEU A 22 -14.85 1.82 -2.99
CA LEU A 22 -15.98 0.94 -2.64
C LEU A 22 -17.33 1.39 -3.23
N SER A 23 -17.29 2.06 -4.37
CA SER A 23 -18.46 2.62 -5.07
C SER A 23 -18.56 2.13 -6.52
N ASP A 24 -19.77 2.09 -7.05
CA ASP A 24 -20.02 1.92 -8.48
C ASP A 24 -19.65 3.20 -9.23
N CYS A 25 -18.84 3.07 -10.27
CA CYS A 25 -18.36 4.17 -11.10
C CYS A 25 -18.78 3.92 -12.56
N PRO A 26 -19.12 4.97 -13.33
CA PRO A 26 -19.34 4.83 -14.76
C PRO A 26 -18.11 4.23 -15.44
N ALA A 27 -18.30 3.28 -16.36
CA ALA A 27 -17.18 2.62 -17.05
C ALA A 27 -16.28 3.63 -17.78
N ALA A 28 -16.85 4.75 -18.26
CA ALA A 28 -16.11 5.85 -18.89
C ALA A 28 -15.13 6.56 -17.94
N GLU A 29 -15.35 6.50 -16.62
CA GLU A 29 -14.48 7.08 -15.59
C GLU A 29 -13.58 6.05 -14.92
N THR A 30 -13.46 4.86 -15.52
CA THR A 30 -12.54 3.81 -15.05
C THR A 30 -11.30 3.71 -15.92
N SER A 31 -10.21 3.26 -15.31
CA SER A 31 -8.97 2.93 -16.00
C SER A 31 -8.61 1.48 -15.72
N THR A 32 -8.07 0.80 -16.73
CA THR A 32 -7.62 -0.58 -16.65
C THR A 32 -6.10 -0.62 -16.65
N LEU A 33 -5.50 -1.30 -15.67
CA LEU A 33 -4.04 -1.48 -15.62
C LEU A 33 -3.59 -2.48 -16.69
N CYS A 34 -2.60 -2.12 -17.50
CA CYS A 34 -2.11 -2.89 -18.64
C CYS A 34 -1.49 -4.23 -18.22
N SER A 35 -0.80 -4.27 -17.08
CA SER A 35 -0.03 -5.45 -16.66
C SER A 35 -0.90 -6.58 -16.07
N CYS A 36 -2.05 -6.23 -15.49
CA CYS A 36 -2.89 -7.17 -14.75
C CYS A 36 -4.39 -7.13 -15.07
N ASN A 37 -4.83 -6.19 -15.92
CA ASN A 37 -6.24 -5.94 -16.27
C ASN A 37 -7.16 -5.62 -15.08
N CYS A 38 -6.60 -5.25 -13.93
CA CYS A 38 -7.41 -4.75 -12.82
C CYS A 38 -7.99 -3.38 -13.16
N VAL A 39 -9.27 -3.19 -12.85
CA VAL A 39 -10.02 -1.97 -13.17
C VAL A 39 -10.35 -1.21 -11.90
N PHE A 40 -10.15 0.10 -11.94
CA PHE A 40 -10.48 1.01 -10.85
C PHE A 40 -10.97 2.34 -11.40
N CYS A 41 -11.64 3.12 -10.55
CA CYS A 41 -11.97 4.50 -10.88
C CYS A 41 -10.69 5.31 -11.17
N THR A 42 -10.70 6.13 -12.21
CA THR A 42 -9.52 6.91 -12.66
C THR A 42 -9.03 7.85 -11.56
N GLN A 43 -9.96 8.46 -10.80
CA GLN A 43 -9.63 9.31 -9.66
C GLN A 43 -8.88 8.54 -8.56
N CYS A 44 -9.29 7.31 -8.29
CA CYS A 44 -8.71 6.44 -7.27
C CYS A 44 -7.26 6.06 -7.64
N LEU A 45 -7.03 5.69 -8.90
CA LEU A 45 -5.69 5.39 -9.41
C LEU A 45 -4.79 6.62 -9.40
N ARG A 46 -5.31 7.80 -9.77
CA ARG A 46 -4.57 9.07 -9.68
C ARG A 46 -4.07 9.33 -8.25
N GLN A 47 -4.97 9.28 -7.27
CA GLN A 47 -4.60 9.49 -5.87
C GLN A 47 -3.61 8.44 -5.37
N TYR A 48 -3.84 7.17 -5.71
CA TYR A 48 -2.94 6.07 -5.35
C TYR A 48 -1.52 6.27 -5.90
N VAL A 49 -1.39 6.55 -7.20
CA VAL A 49 -0.09 6.74 -7.85
C VAL A 49 0.63 7.96 -7.28
N GLN A 50 -0.06 9.10 -7.13
CA GLN A 50 0.54 10.31 -6.55
C GLN A 50 1.03 10.07 -5.13
N LEU A 51 0.25 9.37 -4.31
CA LEU A 51 0.63 9.00 -2.94
C LEU A 51 1.85 8.06 -2.96
N ALA A 52 1.84 7.06 -3.84
CA ALA A 52 2.94 6.11 -3.97
C ALA A 52 4.24 6.77 -4.47
N ILE A 53 4.16 7.79 -5.33
CA ILE A 53 5.32 8.60 -5.73
C ILE A 53 5.87 9.39 -4.53
N ARG A 54 4.98 10.09 -3.82
CA ARG A 54 5.35 10.97 -2.71
C ARG A 54 5.96 10.21 -1.53
N ASP A 55 5.33 9.11 -1.13
CA ASP A 55 5.66 8.41 0.12
C ASP A 55 6.50 7.14 -0.13
N GLY A 56 6.59 6.67 -1.38
CA GLY A 56 7.23 5.40 -1.74
C GLY A 56 8.75 5.45 -1.85
N ALA A 57 9.39 6.63 -1.87
CA ALA A 57 10.86 6.76 -1.98
C ALA A 57 11.46 5.89 -3.12
N GLY A 58 10.83 5.95 -4.30
CA GLY A 58 11.26 5.21 -5.50
C GLY A 58 10.97 3.71 -5.47
N THR A 59 10.21 3.18 -4.49
CA THR A 59 9.71 1.80 -4.58
C THR A 59 8.89 1.60 -5.85
N PRO A 60 9.00 0.45 -6.53
CA PRO A 60 8.10 0.13 -7.64
C PRO A 60 6.63 0.23 -7.21
N ILE A 61 5.86 1.05 -7.92
CA ILE A 61 4.41 1.17 -7.73
C ILE A 61 3.77 -0.09 -8.31
N THR A 62 2.90 -0.75 -7.55
CA THR A 62 2.30 -2.06 -7.93
C THR A 62 0.78 -1.95 -7.99
N CYS A 63 0.10 -3.00 -8.46
CA CYS A 63 -1.36 -3.03 -8.48
C CYS A 63 -1.93 -2.81 -7.05
N PRO A 64 -2.94 -1.94 -6.88
CA PRO A 64 -3.57 -1.74 -5.57
C PRO A 64 -4.38 -2.94 -5.05
N ASP A 65 -4.78 -3.87 -5.93
CA ASP A 65 -5.54 -5.05 -5.52
C ASP A 65 -4.60 -6.10 -4.91
N VAL A 66 -4.76 -6.35 -3.61
CA VAL A 66 -4.00 -7.36 -2.85
C VAL A 66 -4.26 -8.78 -3.37
N ALA A 67 -5.42 -9.04 -3.96
CA ALA A 67 -5.76 -10.31 -4.57
C ALA A 67 -5.35 -10.41 -6.06
N CYS A 68 -4.63 -9.42 -6.58
CA CYS A 68 -4.14 -9.43 -7.96
C CYS A 68 -3.23 -10.63 -8.21
N LYS A 69 -3.52 -11.39 -9.27
CA LYS A 69 -2.71 -12.55 -9.67
C LYS A 69 -1.35 -12.16 -10.24
N HIS A 70 -1.24 -10.97 -10.83
CA HIS A 70 -0.01 -10.46 -11.44
C HIS A 70 0.34 -9.07 -10.84
N PRO A 71 0.82 -9.00 -9.58
CA PRO A 71 1.07 -7.73 -8.87
C PRO A 71 2.40 -7.07 -9.30
N GLY A 72 2.71 -7.11 -10.59
CA GLY A 72 3.90 -6.49 -11.16
C GLY A 72 3.94 -4.98 -10.95
N ALA A 73 5.12 -4.39 -11.18
CA ALA A 73 5.25 -2.94 -11.18
C ALA A 73 4.44 -2.36 -12.35
N LEU A 74 3.76 -1.24 -12.10
CA LEU A 74 3.11 -0.44 -13.14
C LEU A 74 4.16 0.04 -14.13
N LEU A 75 3.77 0.12 -15.40
CA LEU A 75 4.61 0.68 -16.45
C LEU A 75 4.82 2.18 -16.22
N ASP A 76 5.96 2.71 -16.65
CA ASP A 76 6.24 4.14 -16.53
C ASP A 76 5.21 4.98 -17.33
N SER A 77 4.64 4.43 -18.41
CA SER A 77 3.53 5.03 -19.16
C SER A 77 2.21 5.06 -18.38
N GLU A 78 1.90 4.01 -17.62
CA GLU A 78 0.73 3.98 -16.73
C GLU A 78 0.88 5.02 -15.62
N ILE A 79 2.06 5.10 -15.00
CA ILE A 79 2.35 6.09 -13.97
C ILE A 79 2.20 7.52 -14.51
N ALA A 80 2.69 7.78 -15.74
CA ALA A 80 2.56 9.08 -16.39
C ALA A 80 1.10 9.46 -16.69
N SER A 81 0.20 8.49 -16.90
CA SER A 81 -1.24 8.79 -17.10
C SER A 81 -1.95 9.25 -15.82
N PHE A 82 -1.37 8.95 -14.65
CA PHE A 82 -1.97 9.20 -13.34
C PHE A 82 -1.23 10.25 -12.50
N ALA A 83 -0.14 10.82 -13.01
CA ALA A 83 0.68 11.80 -12.31
C ALA A 83 1.07 12.97 -13.24
N SER A 84 1.47 14.11 -12.68
CA SER A 84 2.02 15.22 -13.48
C SER A 84 3.44 14.92 -13.94
N ASP A 85 3.92 15.60 -14.99
CA ASP A 85 5.29 15.45 -15.50
C ASP A 85 6.35 15.65 -14.40
N ASP A 86 6.14 16.60 -13.49
CA ASP A 86 7.05 16.85 -12.37
C ASP A 86 7.08 15.68 -11.37
N GLN A 87 5.91 15.08 -11.07
CA GLN A 87 5.82 13.89 -10.23
C GLN A 87 6.49 12.69 -10.90
N VAL A 88 6.34 12.53 -12.21
CA VAL A 88 6.99 11.45 -12.98
C VAL A 88 8.51 11.62 -12.97
N LYS A 89 9.02 12.82 -13.26
CA LYS A 89 10.46 13.12 -13.20
C LYS A 89 11.03 12.88 -11.80
N PHE A 90 10.30 13.31 -10.77
CA PHE A 90 10.66 13.07 -9.37
C PHE A 90 10.71 11.57 -9.05
N TYR A 91 9.69 10.81 -9.46
CA TYR A 91 9.67 9.35 -9.30
C TYR A 91 10.83 8.66 -10.03
N GLN A 92 11.14 9.06 -11.27
CA GLN A 92 12.25 8.52 -12.03
C GLN A 92 13.59 8.76 -11.34
N ARG A 93 13.81 9.98 -10.79
CA ARG A 93 14.97 10.29 -9.97
C ARG A 93 15.07 9.39 -8.75
N LEU A 94 13.99 9.26 -7.98
CA LEU A 94 13.96 8.38 -6.80
C LEU A 94 14.19 6.91 -7.16
N LYS A 95 13.59 6.42 -8.25
CA LYS A 95 13.77 5.06 -8.78
C LYS A 95 15.23 4.80 -9.15
N PHE A 96 15.89 5.76 -9.79
CA PHE A 96 17.33 5.69 -10.09
C PHE A 96 18.16 5.69 -8.81
N GLU A 97 17.92 6.62 -7.89
CA GLU A 97 18.68 6.74 -6.65
C GLU A 97 18.62 5.46 -5.80
N ARG A 98 17.42 4.92 -5.66
CA ARG A 98 17.18 3.63 -5.05
C ARG A 98 17.89 2.50 -5.79
N GLY A 99 17.87 2.50 -7.13
CA GLY A 99 18.57 1.52 -7.94
C GLY A 99 20.08 1.51 -7.71
N VAL A 100 20.68 2.69 -7.48
CA VAL A 100 22.09 2.82 -7.09
C VAL A 100 22.31 2.27 -5.68
N GLN A 101 21.49 2.67 -4.70
CA GLN A 101 21.59 2.23 -3.31
C GLN A 101 21.46 0.70 -3.13
N LEU A 102 20.61 0.06 -3.93
CA LEU A 102 20.38 -1.38 -3.85
C LEU A 102 21.40 -2.21 -4.64
N ASN A 103 22.21 -1.58 -5.49
CA ASN A 103 23.17 -2.28 -6.34
C ASN A 103 24.55 -2.30 -5.66
N PRO A 104 25.06 -3.48 -5.21
CA PRO A 104 26.36 -3.58 -4.54
C PRO A 104 27.55 -3.16 -5.41
N CYS A 105 27.37 -3.11 -6.73
CA CYS A 105 28.39 -2.72 -7.69
C CYS A 105 28.35 -1.22 -8.02
N LYS A 106 27.56 -0.42 -7.29
CA LYS A 106 27.44 1.02 -7.53
C LYS A 106 27.63 1.81 -6.23
N ALA A 107 28.24 2.98 -6.34
CA ALA A 107 28.39 3.91 -5.23
C ALA A 107 28.24 5.35 -5.71
N TRP A 108 27.64 6.21 -4.89
CA TRP A 108 27.66 7.65 -5.13
C TRP A 108 29.03 8.23 -4.81
N CYS A 109 29.49 9.17 -5.65
CA CYS A 109 30.62 10.02 -5.33
C CYS A 109 30.27 10.86 -4.07
N PRO A 110 31.14 10.91 -3.05
CA PRO A 110 30.89 11.68 -1.83
C PRO A 110 30.97 13.21 -2.05
N VAL A 111 31.54 13.67 -3.16
CA VAL A 111 31.59 15.09 -3.51
C VAL A 111 30.19 15.56 -3.89
N LEU A 112 29.61 16.44 -3.08
CA LEU A 112 28.22 16.91 -3.18
C LEU A 112 27.85 17.46 -4.57
N GLU A 113 28.73 18.26 -5.17
CA GLU A 113 28.52 18.87 -6.49
C GLU A 113 28.70 17.86 -7.65
N CYS A 114 29.31 16.70 -7.41
CA CYS A 114 29.62 15.75 -8.47
C CYS A 114 28.42 14.87 -8.85
N GLN A 115 27.72 14.32 -7.85
CA GLN A 115 26.57 13.41 -8.03
C GLN A 115 26.81 12.25 -9.02
N ALA A 116 28.06 11.86 -9.26
CA ALA A 116 28.38 10.77 -10.18
C ALA A 116 28.15 9.41 -9.52
N VAL A 117 27.68 8.44 -10.32
CA VAL A 117 27.57 7.04 -9.91
C VAL A 117 28.81 6.30 -10.37
N CYS A 118 29.60 5.82 -9.41
CA CYS A 118 30.83 5.10 -9.62
C CYS A 118 30.57 3.59 -9.64
N SER A 119 31.33 2.85 -10.46
CA SER A 119 31.27 1.39 -10.49
C SER A 119 32.19 0.79 -9.44
N VAL A 120 31.72 -0.26 -8.76
CA VAL A 120 32.42 -0.95 -7.68
C VAL A 120 32.54 -2.42 -8.04
N ASN A 121 33.72 -3.00 -7.81
CA ASN A 121 33.91 -4.43 -7.96
C ASN A 121 33.41 -5.15 -6.69
N PRO A 122 32.38 -6.02 -6.78
CA PRO A 122 31.75 -6.65 -5.62
C PRO A 122 32.60 -7.74 -4.95
N ALA A 123 33.80 -8.05 -5.46
CA ALA A 123 34.63 -9.17 -5.01
C ALA A 123 35.09 -9.08 -3.55
N THR A 124 34.96 -7.92 -2.89
CA THR A 124 35.28 -7.75 -1.46
C THR A 124 34.24 -6.88 -0.76
N LYS A 125 33.12 -7.47 -0.34
CA LYS A 125 32.18 -6.80 0.58
C LYS A 125 32.94 -6.35 1.84
N ASP A 126 32.73 -5.10 2.22
CA ASP A 126 33.19 -4.47 3.47
C ASP A 126 34.70 -4.31 3.67
N LYS A 127 35.52 -4.48 2.63
CA LYS A 127 36.93 -4.07 2.70
C LYS A 127 37.10 -2.61 2.26
N PRO A 128 37.96 -1.83 2.94
CA PRO A 128 38.38 -0.52 2.43
C PRO A 128 38.99 -0.71 1.03
N MET A 129 38.40 -0.09 0.02
CA MET A 129 38.92 -0.09 -1.34
C MET A 129 38.80 1.30 -1.97
N PRO A 130 39.78 1.72 -2.78
CA PRO A 130 39.72 2.97 -3.51
C PRO A 130 38.71 2.87 -4.67
N ILE A 131 37.88 3.89 -4.82
CA ILE A 131 36.98 4.06 -5.96
C ILE A 131 37.33 5.36 -6.67
N PRO A 132 37.80 5.31 -7.92
CA PRO A 132 37.98 6.50 -8.73
C PRO A 132 36.64 7.00 -9.28
N CYS A 133 36.35 8.28 -9.10
CA CYS A 133 35.19 8.94 -9.69
C CYS A 133 35.47 9.27 -11.16
N PRO A 134 34.60 8.87 -12.11
CA PRO A 134 34.81 9.16 -13.54
C PRO A 134 34.58 10.63 -13.91
N THR A 135 33.95 11.42 -13.03
CA THR A 135 33.53 12.80 -13.32
C THR A 135 34.45 13.84 -12.66
N CYS A 136 34.69 13.74 -11.35
CA CYS A 136 35.56 14.69 -10.63
C CYS A 136 37.01 14.19 -10.46
N HIS A 137 37.31 12.97 -10.90
CA HIS A 137 38.62 12.31 -10.75
C HIS A 137 39.11 12.09 -9.32
N GLY A 138 38.33 12.48 -8.30
CA GLY A 138 38.63 12.16 -6.91
C GLY A 138 38.56 10.65 -6.63
N VAL A 139 39.38 10.18 -5.70
CA VAL A 139 39.40 8.79 -5.23
C VAL A 139 38.91 8.76 -3.80
N PHE A 140 37.95 7.87 -3.50
CA PHE A 140 37.37 7.76 -2.17
C PHE A 140 37.25 6.31 -1.73
N CYS A 141 37.14 6.09 -0.43
CA CYS A 141 36.96 4.77 0.15
C CYS A 141 35.52 4.28 -0.03
N PHE A 142 35.34 3.06 -0.54
CA PHE A 142 34.02 2.44 -0.64
C PHE A 142 33.31 2.32 0.71
N ALA A 143 34.04 2.03 1.78
CA ALA A 143 33.46 1.71 3.09
C ALA A 143 33.09 2.97 3.89
N CYS A 144 34.03 3.89 4.13
CA CYS A 144 33.78 5.09 4.93
C CYS A 144 33.39 6.34 4.12
N LYS A 145 33.51 6.31 2.77
CA LYS A 145 33.24 7.44 1.87
C LYS A 145 34.19 8.64 2.00
N GLU A 146 35.23 8.54 2.82
CA GLU A 146 36.29 9.56 2.91
C GLU A 146 37.26 9.52 1.71
N PRO A 147 38.00 10.61 1.44
CA PRO A 147 39.10 10.61 0.47
C PRO A 147 40.09 9.46 0.72
N TRP A 148 40.54 8.82 -0.36
CA TRP A 148 41.51 7.73 -0.28
C TRP A 148 42.94 8.25 -0.25
N GLU A 149 43.73 7.77 0.71
CA GLU A 149 45.13 8.14 0.92
C GLU A 149 46.01 6.89 1.12
N ASP A 150 47.33 7.05 1.05
CA ASP A 150 48.27 5.94 1.28
C ASP A 150 48.18 5.45 2.74
N GLY A 151 48.00 4.13 2.92
CA GLY A 151 47.80 3.55 4.24
C GLY A 151 46.40 3.80 4.84
N HIS A 152 45.41 4.16 4.01
CA HIS A 152 44.04 4.44 4.46
C HIS A 152 43.50 3.36 5.40
N SER A 153 43.06 3.79 6.57
CA SER A 153 42.36 2.97 7.56
C SER A 153 41.00 3.62 7.83
N CYS A 154 39.92 2.86 7.66
CA CYS A 154 38.59 3.36 7.99
C CYS A 154 38.49 3.54 9.50
N GLN A 155 38.54 4.78 9.99
CA GLN A 155 38.09 5.07 11.33
C GLN A 155 36.62 4.63 11.43
N GLN A 156 36.34 3.79 12.43
CA GLN A 156 35.01 3.28 12.70
C GLN A 156 34.10 4.47 13.05
N HIS A 157 33.47 5.07 12.05
CA HIS A 157 32.47 6.09 12.27
C HIS A 157 31.31 5.43 13.01
N GLN A 158 31.20 5.68 14.32
CA GLN A 158 29.93 5.55 15.01
C GLN A 158 28.95 6.41 14.21
N ALA A 159 27.88 5.80 13.72
CA ALA A 159 26.83 6.49 12.99
C ALA A 159 26.48 7.77 13.75
N LEU A 160 26.79 8.92 13.17
CA LEU A 160 26.47 10.23 13.74
C LEU A 160 24.97 10.25 13.99
N VAL A 161 24.59 10.19 15.26
CA VAL A 161 23.23 10.44 15.70
C VAL A 161 23.01 11.93 15.47
N VAL A 162 22.40 12.28 14.35
CA VAL A 162 21.92 13.65 14.13
C VAL A 162 20.69 13.83 15.03
N LEU A 163 20.92 14.24 16.26
CA LEU A 163 19.87 14.87 17.06
C LEU A 163 19.69 16.31 16.54
N PRO A 164 18.47 16.77 16.23
CA PRO A 164 18.25 18.19 15.99
C PRO A 164 18.58 18.95 17.27
N ALA A 165 19.49 19.92 17.15
CA ALA A 165 19.88 20.80 18.23
C ALA A 165 18.66 21.57 18.73
N ASN A 166 18.19 21.24 19.93
CA ASN A 166 17.60 22.21 20.83
C ASN A 166 17.82 21.76 22.28
N ASP A 167 18.59 22.59 22.98
CA ASP A 167 18.67 22.78 24.42
C ASP A 167 18.94 21.57 25.35
N SER A 168 20.20 21.55 25.81
CA SER A 168 20.53 21.61 27.24
C SER A 168 19.88 20.57 28.17
N ALA A 169 20.20 19.29 28.00
CA ALA A 169 20.31 18.37 29.13
C ALA A 169 21.20 17.18 28.76
N LEU A 170 22.35 17.12 29.41
CA LEU A 170 23.12 15.93 29.80
C LEU A 170 22.74 14.62 29.11
N ALA A 171 23.73 14.08 28.39
CA ALA A 171 23.89 12.69 28.03
C ALA A 171 23.28 11.72 29.07
N SER A 172 22.00 11.40 28.89
CA SER A 172 21.45 10.14 29.33
C SER A 172 21.62 9.20 28.16
N VAL A 173 22.59 8.31 28.30
CA VAL A 173 22.84 7.19 27.39
C VAL A 173 21.59 6.31 27.45
N ASP A 174 20.63 6.57 26.56
CA ASP A 174 19.61 5.60 26.24
C ASP A 174 20.30 4.47 25.45
N PRO A 175 20.34 3.22 25.95
CA PRO A 175 21.13 2.14 25.34
C PRO A 175 20.59 1.65 23.98
N ASP A 176 19.45 2.15 23.51
CA ASP A 176 18.89 1.80 22.19
C ASP A 176 18.61 3.06 21.36
N PRO A 177 19.49 3.42 20.40
CA PRO A 177 19.30 4.63 19.60
C PRO A 177 18.01 4.50 18.79
N VAL A 178 17.20 5.57 18.76
CA VAL A 178 15.90 5.62 18.08
C VAL A 178 16.01 5.44 16.56
N ILE A 179 17.17 5.76 15.99
CA ILE A 179 17.45 5.68 14.55
C ILE A 179 18.62 4.73 14.29
N LYS A 180 18.44 3.79 13.36
CA LYS A 180 19.49 2.86 12.88
C LYS A 180 19.44 2.70 11.36
N GLN A 181 20.53 2.26 10.76
CA GLN A 181 20.57 1.93 9.33
C GLN A 181 20.06 0.51 9.06
N CYS A 182 19.38 0.33 7.94
CA CYS A 182 19.03 -0.99 7.43
C CYS A 182 20.31 -1.78 7.08
N PRO A 183 20.51 -3.01 7.60
CA PRO A 183 21.73 -3.78 7.36
C PRO A 183 21.89 -4.24 5.89
N LYS A 184 20.82 -4.19 5.10
CA LYS A 184 20.85 -4.57 3.67
C LYS A 184 21.11 -3.39 2.74
N CYS A 185 20.55 -2.21 3.04
CA CYS A 185 20.57 -1.08 2.09
C CYS A 185 20.99 0.27 2.69
N GLY A 186 21.40 0.32 3.96
CA GLY A 186 21.98 1.50 4.60
C GLY A 186 21.02 2.66 4.88
N VAL A 187 19.75 2.59 4.46
CA VAL A 187 18.77 3.66 4.73
C VAL A 187 18.53 3.79 6.24
N TYR A 188 18.46 5.02 6.72
CA TYR A 188 18.11 5.30 8.10
C TYR A 188 16.63 4.94 8.35
N ILE A 189 16.39 4.28 9.47
CA ILE A 189 15.09 3.81 9.93
C ILE A 189 14.93 4.28 11.37
N GLU A 190 13.86 5.01 11.61
CA GLU A 190 13.41 5.36 12.95
C GLU A 190 12.50 4.25 13.52
N ARG A 191 12.69 3.89 14.79
CA ARG A 191 11.82 2.96 15.50
C ARG A 191 10.78 3.72 16.32
N ASN A 192 9.52 3.60 15.92
CA ASN A 192 8.36 4.22 16.58
C ASN A 192 7.80 3.42 17.78
N GLN A 193 8.68 2.76 18.54
CA GLN A 193 8.35 1.82 19.64
C GLN A 193 7.60 0.54 19.20
N GLY A 194 7.47 -0.45 20.09
CA GLY A 194 6.79 -1.71 19.81
C GLY A 194 7.69 -2.82 19.25
N CYS A 195 7.27 -3.46 18.15
CA CYS A 195 7.90 -4.66 17.60
C CYS A 195 9.38 -4.45 17.24
N ALA A 196 10.24 -5.36 17.68
CA ALA A 196 11.68 -5.31 17.38
C ALA A 196 12.05 -5.95 16.03
N GLN A 197 11.12 -6.64 15.37
CA GLN A 197 11.31 -7.14 14.01
C GLN A 197 10.93 -6.04 13.04
N MET A 198 11.93 -5.42 12.44
CA MET A 198 11.76 -4.31 11.51
C MET A 198 11.62 -4.82 10.09
N LEU A 199 10.77 -4.14 9.30
CA LEU A 199 10.69 -4.29 7.85
C LEU A 199 11.15 -2.99 7.20
N CYS A 200 12.26 -3.04 6.47
CA CYS A 200 12.75 -1.88 5.72
C CYS A 200 11.75 -1.52 4.62
N LYS A 201 11.10 -0.35 4.72
CA LYS A 201 10.14 0.12 3.70
C LYS A 201 10.79 0.27 2.32
N SER A 202 12.09 0.61 2.30
CA SER A 202 12.91 0.63 1.09
C SER A 202 13.14 -0.81 0.60
N CYS A 203 14.18 -1.53 1.02
CA CYS A 203 14.55 -2.81 0.39
C CYS A 203 13.70 -4.04 0.76
N LYS A 204 12.62 -3.89 1.55
CA LYS A 204 11.76 -4.97 2.09
C LYS A 204 12.48 -6.03 2.91
N HIS A 205 13.71 -5.73 3.35
CA HIS A 205 14.45 -6.59 4.25
C HIS A 205 13.85 -6.58 5.65
N THR A 206 13.66 -7.77 6.19
CA THR A 206 13.21 -8.00 7.55
C THR A 206 14.43 -8.28 8.42
N PHE A 207 14.58 -7.58 9.53
CA PHE A 207 15.74 -7.73 10.42
C PHE A 207 15.41 -7.44 11.88
N CYS A 208 16.24 -7.92 12.80
CA CYS A 208 16.11 -7.61 14.22
C CYS A 208 16.72 -6.25 14.55
N TRP A 209 15.98 -5.37 15.21
CA TRP A 209 16.46 -4.05 15.62
C TRP A 209 17.70 -4.07 16.53
N TYR A 210 17.82 -5.10 17.38
CA TYR A 210 18.88 -5.15 18.39
C TYR A 210 20.19 -5.71 17.85
N CYS A 211 20.14 -6.77 17.03
CA CYS A 211 21.33 -7.45 16.54
C CYS A 211 21.57 -7.31 15.04
N LEU A 212 20.67 -6.63 14.33
CA LEU A 212 20.71 -6.39 12.88
C LEU A 212 20.78 -7.66 12.02
N GLN A 213 20.44 -8.82 12.60
CA GLN A 213 20.39 -10.09 11.88
C GLN A 213 19.24 -10.14 10.88
N ASN A 214 19.48 -10.81 9.75
CA ASN A 214 18.50 -11.07 8.70
C ASN A 214 17.39 -12.01 9.21
N LEU A 215 16.13 -11.57 9.10
CA LEU A 215 14.93 -12.29 9.47
C LEU A 215 13.94 -12.51 8.30
N ASP A 216 14.38 -12.36 7.04
CA ASP A 216 13.52 -12.51 5.84
C ASP A 216 12.76 -13.85 5.80
N GLY A 217 13.32 -14.91 6.40
CA GLY A 217 12.70 -16.24 6.50
C GLY A 217 12.10 -16.58 7.87
N ASP A 218 12.22 -15.70 8.88
CA ASP A 218 11.78 -16.00 10.25
C ASP A 218 10.34 -15.54 10.51
N ILE A 219 9.42 -16.06 9.71
CA ILE A 219 7.97 -15.78 9.80
C ILE A 219 7.41 -16.15 11.18
N PHE A 220 8.04 -17.11 11.84
CA PHE A 220 7.66 -17.61 13.15
C PHE A 220 8.35 -16.92 14.31
N LEU A 221 9.06 -15.79 14.12
CA LEU A 221 9.64 -14.99 15.20
C LEU A 221 10.62 -15.78 16.11
N ARG A 222 11.18 -16.90 15.62
CA ARG A 222 11.98 -17.84 16.44
C ARG A 222 13.26 -17.22 16.95
N HIS A 223 13.75 -16.18 16.28
CA HIS A 223 14.88 -15.37 16.71
C HIS A 223 14.73 -14.87 18.15
N TYR A 224 13.51 -14.58 18.61
CA TYR A 224 13.23 -14.04 19.94
C TYR A 224 13.01 -15.10 21.02
N ASP A 225 13.16 -16.39 20.70
CA ASP A 225 12.97 -17.48 21.67
C ASP A 225 14.25 -17.83 22.43
N LYS A 226 15.43 -17.52 21.85
CA LYS A 226 16.75 -17.90 22.38
C LYS A 226 17.79 -16.80 22.15
N GLY A 227 18.92 -16.93 22.85
CA GLY A 227 20.07 -16.06 22.64
C GLY A 227 19.88 -14.62 23.15
N PRO A 228 20.70 -13.66 22.68
CA PRO A 228 20.78 -12.31 23.23
C PRO A 228 19.54 -11.43 22.95
N CYS A 229 18.69 -11.84 22.01
CA CYS A 229 17.44 -11.16 21.65
C CYS A 229 16.20 -11.83 22.27
N ARG A 230 16.37 -12.82 23.14
CA ARG A 230 15.27 -13.51 23.80
C ARG A 230 14.36 -12.52 24.54
N ASN A 231 13.05 -12.65 24.35
CA ASN A 231 12.02 -11.79 24.95
C ASN A 231 12.09 -10.30 24.57
N LYS A 232 12.91 -9.90 23.59
CA LYS A 232 13.03 -8.50 23.16
C LYS A 232 12.09 -8.12 22.02
N LEU A 233 11.08 -8.93 21.69
CA LEU A 233 10.17 -8.65 20.57
C LEU A 233 9.32 -7.40 20.81
N GLY A 234 9.01 -7.04 22.06
CA GLY A 234 8.19 -5.87 22.40
C GLY A 234 6.69 -6.14 22.50
N HIS A 235 6.23 -7.35 22.16
CA HIS A 235 4.87 -7.82 22.42
C HIS A 235 4.85 -9.35 22.67
N SER A 236 3.79 -9.85 23.29
CA SER A 236 3.62 -11.30 23.47
C SER A 236 3.41 -11.97 22.11
N ARG A 237 4.03 -13.14 21.89
CA ARG A 237 3.75 -13.97 20.70
C ARG A 237 2.36 -14.60 20.78
N ALA A 238 1.86 -14.83 22.00
CA ALA A 238 0.55 -15.40 22.23
C ALA A 238 -0.55 -14.51 21.64
N SER A 239 -0.42 -13.18 21.70
CA SER A 239 -1.42 -12.28 21.10
C SER A 239 -1.45 -12.39 19.56
N VAL A 240 -0.29 -12.56 18.91
CA VAL A 240 -0.22 -12.74 17.44
C VAL A 240 -0.81 -14.09 17.02
N MET A 241 -0.44 -15.17 17.72
CA MET A 241 -0.99 -16.51 17.44
C MET A 241 -2.48 -16.59 17.78
N TRP A 242 -2.91 -15.96 18.87
CA TRP A 242 -4.31 -15.84 19.26
C TRP A 242 -5.11 -15.08 18.21
N ASN A 243 -4.64 -13.91 17.75
CA ASN A 243 -5.31 -13.17 16.68
C ASN A 243 -5.43 -13.99 15.39
N ARG A 244 -4.35 -14.68 14.95
CA ARG A 244 -4.41 -15.53 13.74
C ARG A 244 -5.42 -16.66 13.89
N THR A 245 -5.45 -17.32 15.05
CA THR A 245 -6.37 -18.42 15.33
C THR A 245 -7.81 -17.94 15.47
N GLN A 246 -8.01 -16.78 16.10
CA GLN A 246 -9.32 -16.15 16.26
C GLN A 246 -9.89 -15.75 14.90
N VAL A 247 -9.09 -15.13 14.01
CA VAL A 247 -9.53 -14.78 12.65
C VAL A 247 -9.91 -16.03 11.86
N ALA A 248 -9.08 -17.08 11.91
CA ALA A 248 -9.41 -18.34 11.25
C ALA A 248 -10.70 -18.95 11.82
N GLY A 249 -10.87 -18.93 13.14
CA GLY A 249 -12.09 -19.40 13.81
C GLY A 249 -13.34 -18.61 13.40
N ILE A 250 -13.24 -17.29 13.28
CA ILE A 250 -14.34 -16.43 12.80
C ILE A 250 -14.70 -16.78 11.36
N LEU A 251 -13.72 -16.93 10.46
CA LEU A 251 -13.96 -17.27 9.06
C LEU A 251 -14.62 -18.65 8.92
N VAL A 252 -14.14 -19.64 9.66
CA VAL A 252 -14.73 -21.00 9.69
C VAL A 252 -16.14 -20.94 10.27
N GLY A 253 -16.34 -20.23 11.38
CA GLY A 253 -17.65 -20.07 12.01
C GLY A 253 -18.68 -19.41 11.09
N MET A 254 -18.31 -18.31 10.43
CA MET A 254 -19.17 -17.63 9.47
C MET A 254 -19.49 -18.53 8.26
N SER A 255 -18.51 -19.30 7.78
CA SER A 255 -18.72 -20.26 6.69
C SER A 255 -19.73 -21.35 7.09
N ILE A 256 -19.62 -21.91 8.30
CA ILE A 256 -20.57 -22.91 8.81
C ILE A 256 -21.96 -22.31 8.95
N ILE A 257 -22.08 -21.10 9.51
CA ILE A 257 -23.36 -20.41 9.67
C ILE A 257 -24.03 -20.22 8.31
N VAL A 258 -23.30 -19.75 7.29
CA VAL A 258 -23.85 -19.56 5.94
C VAL A 258 -24.32 -20.89 5.34
N VAL A 259 -23.51 -21.95 5.47
CA VAL A 259 -23.84 -23.29 4.95
C VAL A 259 -25.06 -23.89 5.64
N VAL A 260 -25.26 -23.64 6.94
CA VAL A 260 -26.42 -24.18 7.68
C VAL A 260 -27.67 -23.31 7.49
N THR A 261 -27.52 -21.98 7.48
CA THR A 261 -28.65 -21.05 7.37
C THR A 261 -29.20 -20.97 5.93
N SER A 262 -28.36 -21.14 4.92
CA SER A 262 -28.79 -21.07 3.51
C SER A 262 -29.86 -22.13 3.15
N PRO A 263 -29.71 -23.44 3.48
CA PRO A 263 -30.77 -24.44 3.27
C PRO A 263 -32.05 -24.16 4.07
N LEU A 264 -31.93 -23.69 5.32
CA LEU A 264 -33.09 -23.38 6.16
C LEU A 264 -33.89 -22.20 5.60
N LEU A 265 -33.21 -21.17 5.10
CA LEU A 265 -33.84 -20.03 4.42
C LEU A 265 -34.51 -20.43 3.11
N LEU A 266 -33.90 -21.32 2.33
CA LEU A 266 -34.51 -21.85 1.10
C LEU A 266 -35.78 -22.67 1.39
N LEU A 267 -35.78 -23.47 2.46
CA LEU A 267 -36.96 -24.24 2.90
C LEU A 267 -38.06 -23.32 3.47
N ALA A 268 -37.69 -22.25 4.17
CA ALA A 268 -38.66 -21.28 4.69
C ALA A 268 -39.15 -20.28 3.63
N SER A 269 -38.46 -20.15 2.49
CA SER A 269 -38.76 -19.17 1.43
C SER A 269 -40.20 -19.25 0.92
N PRO A 270 -40.79 -20.43 0.60
CA PRO A 270 -42.19 -20.52 0.17
C PRO A 270 -43.16 -20.03 1.25
N CYS A 271 -42.90 -20.35 2.52
CA CYS A 271 -43.73 -19.91 3.65
C CYS A 271 -43.61 -18.40 3.89
N ILE A 272 -42.41 -17.83 3.80
CA ILE A 272 -42.14 -16.40 3.96
C ILE A 272 -42.80 -15.62 2.81
N LEU A 273 -42.65 -16.07 1.56
CA LEU A 273 -43.29 -15.47 0.39
C LEU A 273 -44.82 -15.54 0.47
N CYS A 274 -45.39 -16.68 0.86
CA CYS A 274 -46.84 -16.81 1.05
C CYS A 274 -47.38 -15.91 2.19
N CYS A 275 -46.62 -15.75 3.27
CA CYS A 275 -46.97 -14.85 4.37
C CYS A 275 -46.89 -13.36 3.98
N MET A 276 -45.99 -12.99 3.08
CA MET A 276 -45.88 -11.63 2.54
C MET A 276 -46.91 -11.31 1.44
N CYS A 277 -47.48 -12.32 0.77
CA CYS A 277 -48.59 -12.15 -0.18
C CYS A 277 -49.97 -11.94 0.50
N LYS A 278 -50.20 -12.46 1.72
CA LYS A 278 -51.46 -12.26 2.47
C LYS A 278 -51.79 -10.78 2.81
N PRO A 279 -50.83 -9.93 3.19
CA PRO A 279 -51.05 -8.48 3.37
C PRO A 279 -51.51 -7.78 2.09
N TRP A 280 -51.08 -8.24 0.92
CA TRP A 280 -51.36 -7.60 -0.37
C TRP A 280 -52.81 -7.84 -0.82
N HIS A 281 -53.33 -9.05 -0.62
CA HIS A 281 -54.73 -9.37 -0.93
C HIS A 281 -55.73 -8.62 -0.03
N LYS A 282 -55.41 -8.46 1.27
CA LYS A 282 -56.22 -7.66 2.21
C LYS A 282 -56.17 -6.14 1.91
N LYS A 283 -55.08 -5.61 1.37
CA LYS A 283 -54.96 -4.19 0.98
C LYS A 283 -55.75 -3.88 -0.29
N ASN A 284 -55.77 -4.80 -1.27
CA ASN A 284 -56.56 -4.63 -2.50
C ASN A 284 -58.07 -4.78 -2.28
N GLU A 285 -58.51 -5.68 -1.39
CA GLU A 285 -59.93 -5.79 -0.97
C GLU A 285 -60.45 -4.50 -0.30
N LYS A 286 -59.65 -3.87 0.57
CA LYS A 286 -60.02 -2.60 1.23
C LYS A 286 -60.06 -1.40 0.26
N LYS A 287 -59.26 -1.41 -0.82
CA LYS A 287 -59.31 -0.39 -1.87
C LYS A 287 -60.52 -0.55 -2.80
N LYS A 288 -60.99 -1.78 -3.08
CA LYS A 288 -62.20 -2.02 -3.89
C LYS A 288 -63.51 -1.61 -3.19
N LYS A 289 -63.60 -1.64 -1.85
CA LYS A 289 -64.79 -1.22 -1.08
C LYS A 289 -64.95 0.30 -0.87
N LYS A 290 -64.01 1.13 -1.33
CA LYS A 290 -64.00 2.61 -1.11
C LYS A 290 -64.22 3.43 -2.41
N LYS A 291 -64.99 2.94 -3.38
CA LYS A 291 -65.45 3.76 -4.52
C LYS A 291 -66.83 4.36 -4.18
N PRO A 292 -66.97 5.69 -3.97
CA PRO A 292 -68.27 6.33 -3.91
C PRO A 292 -68.77 6.63 -5.33
N THR A 293 -70.07 6.44 -5.49
CA THR A 293 -70.92 6.71 -6.65
C THR A 293 -70.80 8.16 -7.09
N LYS A 294 -70.61 8.41 -8.40
CA LYS A 294 -70.75 9.75 -9.00
C LYS A 294 -72.23 10.10 -9.07
N GLU A 295 -72.65 11.15 -8.36
CA GLU A 295 -73.91 11.85 -8.63
C GLU A 295 -73.65 13.01 -9.59
N THR A 296 -74.45 13.03 -10.64
CA THR A 296 -74.51 14.06 -11.68
C THR A 296 -75.67 15.00 -11.35
N LYS A 297 -75.47 16.32 -11.34
CA LYS A 297 -76.54 17.31 -11.56
C LYS A 297 -75.97 18.65 -12.03
N PRO A 298 -76.77 19.48 -12.73
CA PRO A 298 -76.33 20.21 -13.90
C PRO A 298 -76.17 21.71 -13.62
N THR A 299 -75.52 22.35 -14.59
CA THR A 299 -75.57 23.78 -14.92
C THR A 299 -76.92 24.44 -14.69
N ASP A 300 -76.93 25.65 -14.12
CA ASP A 300 -77.59 26.79 -14.75
C ASP A 300 -77.06 28.16 -14.30
N LEU A 301 -77.19 29.06 -15.28
CA LEU A 301 -76.91 30.50 -15.41
C LEU A 301 -77.58 31.38 -14.34
N ALA A 302 -76.96 32.52 -13.97
CA ALA A 302 -77.44 33.88 -14.27
C ALA A 302 -76.91 34.97 -13.30
N ALA A 303 -76.57 36.11 -13.92
CA ALA A 303 -76.35 37.47 -13.40
C ALA A 303 -75.06 37.75 -12.62
#